data_AF-A0A7C0V4P9-F1
#
_entry.id   AF-A0A7C0V4P9-F1
#
_cell.length_a   1.000
_cell.length_b   1.000
_cell.length_c   1.000
_cell.angle_alpha   90.00
_cell.angle_beta   90.00
_cell.angle_gamma   90.00
#
_symmetry.space_group_name_H-M   'P 1'
#
loop_
_entity.id
_entity.type
_entity.pdbx_description
1 polymer ?
#
loop_
_entity_poly.entity_id
_entity_poly.type
_entity_poly.pdbx_seq_one_letter_code
_entity_poly.pdbx_strand_id
1 'polypeptide(L)'
;MAEAPIITGKLRLKDETGETLERVRSRFASTFKDIGSVAGGIIAAEFASNVSGALEDVGRAATDSAASFELATARIIAAVGATGEEAERLRRELEEAAKTLGVEYGVGATAAMEAMEALVKAGLQGEEAVQALAGVLQLATIEGIDTSTAANMVVQAMTQFGLSAQEATRVVDGFVRASAAGIDTASGYASGLANVGATAHAMGLSLEETLAALVQLDNTFGSAQVSGTYLNRMLLDLAEKADKAGINLYNADGSMKSLSQIVEELRAKIQSFGEDQAALNEWLNLFDTRAAKAILALVQYDETLAETKSRMEGMAGAAEAVNIILDTYA
;
A
#
# COMPACT_ATOMS: atom_id res chain seq x y z
N MET A 1 66.16 34.50 33.29
CA MET A 1 66.03 35.09 31.94
C MET A 1 67.08 34.42 31.07
N ALA A 2 66.80 33.63 30.03
CA ALA A 2 65.65 33.62 29.12
C ALA A 2 65.27 32.18 28.68
N GLU A 3 64.06 32.07 28.16
CA GLU A 3 63.24 30.87 27.93
C GLU A 3 63.46 30.19 26.57
N ALA A 4 62.99 28.93 26.48
CA ALA A 4 63.06 28.02 25.33
C ALA A 4 62.03 28.34 24.23
N PRO A 5 62.26 27.91 22.96
CA PRO A 5 61.33 28.16 21.85
C PRO A 5 60.18 27.14 21.80
N ILE A 6 58.95 27.64 21.63
CA ILE A 6 57.73 26.85 21.39
C ILE A 6 57.60 26.58 19.88
N ILE A 7 57.48 25.32 19.50
CA ILE A 7 57.18 24.84 18.15
C ILE A 7 55.67 24.86 17.92
N THR A 8 55.18 25.67 16.99
CA THR A 8 53.78 25.65 16.52
C THR A 8 53.67 24.83 15.24
N GLY A 9 53.17 23.61 15.33
CA GLY A 9 52.75 22.81 14.18
C GLY A 9 51.32 23.15 13.76
N LYS A 10 51.13 23.69 12.55
CA LYS A 10 49.84 23.64 11.85
C LYS A 10 49.98 22.72 10.64
N LEU A 11 49.30 21.58 10.72
CA LEU A 11 49.15 20.59 9.65
C LEU A 11 48.50 21.23 8.41
N ARG A 12 49.14 21.02 7.25
CA ARG A 12 48.63 21.34 5.92
C ARG A 12 47.65 20.25 5.48
N LEU A 13 46.38 20.58 5.36
CA LEU A 13 45.38 19.82 4.60
C LEU A 13 44.43 20.85 3.97
N LYS A 14 44.73 21.33 2.75
CA LYS A 14 43.80 22.21 2.04
C LYS A 14 43.82 22.19 0.51
N ASP A 15 44.50 21.24 -0.13
CA ASP A 15 44.68 21.31 -1.59
C ASP A 15 43.98 20.18 -2.38
N GLU A 16 43.45 19.11 -1.76
CA GLU A 16 42.74 18.03 -2.49
C GLU A 16 41.22 18.25 -2.65
N THR A 17 40.62 19.14 -1.84
CA THR A 17 39.19 19.45 -1.91
C THR A 17 38.84 20.38 -3.08
N GLY A 18 39.76 21.25 -3.50
CA GLY A 18 39.53 22.23 -4.57
C GLY A 18 39.34 21.60 -5.97
N GLU A 19 40.17 20.62 -6.31
CA GLU A 19 40.12 19.95 -7.63
C GLU A 19 38.91 19.02 -7.78
N THR A 20 38.36 18.52 -6.68
CA THR A 20 37.14 17.70 -6.67
C THR A 20 35.90 18.58 -6.81
N LEU A 21 35.90 19.76 -6.17
CA LEU A 21 34.86 20.78 -6.29
C LEU A 21 34.74 21.36 -7.72
N GLU A 22 35.86 21.60 -8.42
CA GLU A 22 35.82 22.06 -9.82
C GLU A 22 35.32 20.98 -10.79
N ARG A 23 35.65 19.71 -10.53
CA ARG A 23 35.13 18.57 -11.32
C ARG A 23 33.63 18.36 -11.12
N VAL A 24 33.13 18.51 -9.89
CA VAL A 24 31.69 18.44 -9.59
C VAL A 24 30.96 19.64 -10.19
N ARG A 25 31.52 20.86 -10.07
CA ARG A 25 30.96 22.09 -10.66
C ARG A 25 30.88 22.01 -12.18
N SER A 26 31.92 21.50 -12.85
CA SER A 26 31.91 21.37 -14.31
C SER A 26 30.94 20.29 -14.80
N ARG A 27 30.80 19.17 -14.08
CA ARG A 27 29.79 18.13 -14.39
C ARG A 27 28.36 18.62 -14.16
N PHE A 28 28.10 19.35 -13.08
CA PHE A 28 26.78 19.95 -12.81
C PHE A 28 26.42 21.03 -13.84
N ALA A 29 27.39 21.89 -14.21
CA ALA A 29 27.17 22.94 -15.20
C ALA A 29 26.92 22.38 -16.61
N SER A 30 27.52 21.24 -16.97
CA SER A 30 27.21 20.56 -18.23
C SER A 30 25.82 19.90 -18.21
N THR A 31 25.43 19.24 -17.12
CA THR A 31 24.10 18.62 -16.98
C THR A 31 22.97 19.67 -17.00
N PHE A 32 23.17 20.84 -16.40
CA PHE A 32 22.20 21.94 -16.45
C PHE A 32 22.13 22.64 -17.81
N LYS A 33 23.20 22.61 -18.61
CA LYS A 33 23.19 23.19 -19.95
C LYS A 33 22.35 22.35 -20.93
N ASP A 34 22.22 21.05 -20.68
CA ASP A 34 21.40 20.13 -21.48
C ASP A 34 19.93 20.08 -21.00
N ILE A 35 19.64 20.50 -19.76
CA ILE A 35 18.28 20.60 -19.18
C ILE A 35 17.61 21.96 -19.49
N GLY A 36 18.33 22.91 -20.08
CA GLY A 36 17.93 24.32 -20.23
C GLY A 36 16.84 24.66 -21.26
N SER A 37 15.88 23.78 -21.58
CA SER A 37 14.76 24.16 -22.48
C SER A 37 13.35 23.68 -22.10
N VAL A 38 13.13 23.04 -20.95
CA VAL A 38 11.78 22.66 -20.51
C VAL A 38 11.55 23.08 -19.06
N ALA A 39 10.62 24.05 -18.89
CA ALA A 39 9.99 24.52 -17.65
C ALA A 39 10.96 25.12 -16.59
N GLY A 40 10.88 26.38 -16.15
CA GLY A 40 9.68 27.18 -15.93
C GLY A 40 9.71 27.86 -14.55
N GLY A 41 10.83 28.49 -14.16
CA GLY A 41 10.76 29.85 -13.59
C GLY A 41 10.45 30.14 -12.11
N ILE A 42 10.17 29.20 -11.19
CA ILE A 42 9.79 29.59 -9.80
C ILE A 42 10.72 29.09 -8.68
N ILE A 43 11.56 28.07 -8.87
CA ILE A 43 12.41 27.54 -7.78
C ILE A 43 13.65 28.43 -7.47
N ALA A 44 13.98 29.41 -8.32
CA ALA A 44 15.25 30.13 -8.23
C ALA A 44 15.30 31.34 -7.27
N ALA A 45 14.15 31.89 -6.84
CA ALA A 45 14.13 33.19 -6.18
C ALA A 45 14.30 33.14 -4.65
N GLU A 46 13.96 32.03 -3.99
CA GLU A 46 14.09 31.88 -2.53
C GLU A 46 15.51 31.42 -2.10
N PHE A 47 16.34 31.01 -3.06
CA PHE A 47 17.71 30.52 -2.84
C PHE A 47 18.80 31.61 -2.92
N ALA A 48 18.46 32.84 -3.27
CA ALA A 48 19.45 33.80 -3.77
C ALA A 48 20.09 34.74 -2.73
N SER A 49 19.72 34.73 -1.45
CA SER A 49 20.22 35.75 -0.50
C SER A 49 21.03 35.28 0.71
N ASN A 50 21.48 34.01 0.80
CA ASN A 50 22.45 33.55 1.81
C ASN A 50 23.27 32.33 1.33
N VAL A 51 24.10 32.53 0.31
CA VAL A 51 24.75 31.42 -0.45
C VAL A 51 25.79 30.64 0.35
N SER A 52 26.40 31.17 1.41
CA SER A 52 27.44 30.43 2.16
C SER A 52 26.92 29.44 3.19
N GLY A 53 25.73 29.67 3.78
CA GLY A 53 25.12 28.76 4.76
C GLY A 53 24.16 27.74 4.13
N ALA A 54 23.38 28.17 3.14
CA ALA A 54 22.44 27.30 2.43
C ALA A 54 23.14 26.16 1.65
N LEU A 55 24.37 26.38 1.15
CA LEU A 55 25.14 25.33 0.48
C LEU A 55 25.72 24.28 1.45
N GLU A 56 26.01 24.64 2.70
CA GLU A 56 26.44 23.67 3.73
C GLU A 56 25.25 22.84 4.23
N ASP A 57 24.07 23.44 4.41
CA ASP A 57 22.87 22.73 4.86
C ASP A 57 22.24 21.85 3.76
N VAL A 58 22.23 22.32 2.51
CA VAL A 58 21.86 21.49 1.34
C VAL A 58 22.91 20.41 1.10
N GLY A 59 24.19 20.71 1.31
CA GLY A 59 25.28 19.74 1.23
C GLY A 59 25.10 18.62 2.26
N ARG A 60 24.82 18.95 3.52
CA ARG A 60 24.53 17.98 4.58
C ARG A 60 23.27 17.17 4.31
N ALA A 61 22.16 17.82 3.97
CA ALA A 61 20.91 17.12 3.65
C ALA A 61 21.03 16.17 2.45
N ALA A 62 21.79 16.57 1.41
CA ALA A 62 22.09 15.69 0.27
C ALA A 62 23.00 14.52 0.65
N THR A 63 23.98 14.76 1.54
CA THR A 63 24.88 13.71 2.04
C THR A 63 24.13 12.72 2.93
N ASP A 64 23.24 13.21 3.79
CA ASP A 64 22.39 12.41 4.68
C ASP A 64 21.37 11.59 3.86
N SER A 65 20.76 12.19 2.83
CA SER A 65 19.84 11.48 1.93
C SER A 65 20.53 10.37 1.13
N ALA A 66 21.73 10.64 0.59
CA ALA A 66 22.53 9.62 -0.09
C ALA A 66 22.98 8.52 0.88
N ALA A 67 23.36 8.87 2.11
CA ALA A 67 23.74 7.90 3.14
C ALA A 67 22.55 7.02 3.55
N SER A 68 21.36 7.59 3.73
CA SER A 68 20.13 6.83 4.03
C SER A 68 19.74 5.91 2.88
N PHE A 69 19.83 6.38 1.64
CA PHE A 69 19.59 5.58 0.45
C PHE A 69 20.54 4.39 0.36
N GLU A 70 21.85 4.61 0.51
CA GLU A 70 22.85 3.53 0.54
C GLU A 70 22.65 2.56 1.70
N LEU A 71 22.26 3.07 2.87
CA LEU A 71 21.99 2.24 4.05
C LEU A 71 20.77 1.34 3.83
N ALA A 72 19.68 1.87 3.26
CA ALA A 72 18.49 1.11 2.93
C ALA A 72 18.80 0.02 1.89
N THR A 73 19.53 0.36 0.84
CA THR A 73 20.04 -0.60 -0.16
C THR A 73 20.87 -1.70 0.48
N ALA A 74 21.82 -1.35 1.36
CA ALA A 74 22.66 -2.32 2.05
C ALA A 74 21.83 -3.24 2.96
N ARG A 75 20.80 -2.72 3.65
CA ARG A 75 19.90 -3.51 4.48
C ARG A 75 19.06 -4.48 3.65
N ILE A 76 18.57 -4.05 2.49
CA ILE A 76 17.85 -4.94 1.57
C ILE A 76 18.76 -6.09 1.12
N ILE A 77 19.95 -5.76 0.59
CA ILE A 77 20.93 -6.76 0.12
C ILE A 77 21.27 -7.76 1.24
N ALA A 78 21.48 -7.26 2.47
CA ALA A 78 21.76 -8.10 3.62
C ALA A 78 20.57 -8.97 4.02
N ALA A 79 19.34 -8.43 4.01
CA ALA A 79 18.13 -9.17 4.36
C ALA A 79 17.82 -10.31 3.40
N VAL A 80 18.08 -10.12 2.10
CA VAL A 80 17.90 -11.17 1.08
C VAL A 80 19.10 -12.12 0.96
N GLY A 81 20.22 -11.81 1.63
CA GLY A 81 21.41 -12.65 1.64
C GLY A 81 22.20 -12.68 0.32
N ALA A 82 22.04 -11.67 -0.55
CA ALA A 82 22.75 -11.60 -1.82
C ALA A 82 24.25 -11.28 -1.63
N THR A 83 25.11 -11.89 -2.45
CA THR A 83 26.58 -11.68 -2.39
C THR A 83 27.20 -11.58 -3.78
N GLY A 84 28.39 -10.96 -3.87
CA GLY A 84 29.16 -10.90 -5.12
C GLY A 84 28.39 -10.22 -6.27
N GLU A 85 28.38 -10.85 -7.45
CA GLU A 85 27.70 -10.34 -8.64
C GLU A 85 26.18 -10.23 -8.45
N GLU A 86 25.58 -11.12 -7.65
CA GLU A 86 24.15 -11.11 -7.35
C GLU A 86 23.75 -9.85 -6.57
N ALA A 87 24.54 -9.50 -5.54
CA ALA A 87 24.32 -8.29 -4.76
C ALA A 87 24.43 -7.02 -5.61
N GLU A 88 25.39 -7.00 -6.55
CA GLU A 88 25.61 -5.87 -7.43
C GLU A 88 24.53 -5.73 -8.52
N ARG A 89 23.97 -6.85 -8.98
CA ARG A 89 22.81 -6.83 -9.89
C ARG A 89 21.58 -6.29 -9.18
N LEU A 90 21.24 -6.86 -8.02
CA LEU A 90 20.10 -6.44 -7.22
C LEU A 90 20.20 -4.97 -6.80
N ARG A 91 21.39 -4.52 -6.38
CA ARG A 91 21.65 -3.10 -6.09
C ARG A 91 21.18 -2.20 -7.24
N ARG A 92 21.63 -2.48 -8.45
CA ARG A 92 21.27 -1.67 -9.63
C ARG A 92 19.78 -1.69 -9.91
N GLU A 93 19.13 -2.84 -9.78
CA GLU A 93 17.67 -2.96 -9.96
C GLU A 93 16.91 -2.11 -8.95
N LEU A 94 17.27 -2.20 -7.67
CA LEU A 94 16.68 -1.37 -6.60
C LEU A 94 16.91 0.12 -6.86
N GLU A 95 18.14 0.51 -7.21
CA GLU A 95 18.47 1.91 -7.45
C GLU A 95 17.69 2.52 -8.61
N GLU A 96 17.58 1.80 -9.73
CA GLU A 96 16.85 2.27 -10.90
C GLU A 96 15.34 2.31 -10.63
N ALA A 97 14.80 1.31 -9.93
CA ALA A 97 13.39 1.32 -9.50
C ALA A 97 13.09 2.50 -8.57
N ALA A 98 13.93 2.73 -7.57
CA ALA A 98 13.76 3.84 -6.63
C ALA A 98 13.81 5.20 -7.32
N LYS A 99 14.78 5.42 -8.23
CA LYS A 99 14.89 6.68 -8.99
C LYS A 99 13.69 6.90 -9.89
N THR A 100 13.26 5.86 -10.60
CA THR A 100 12.17 5.95 -11.57
C THR A 100 10.83 6.17 -10.86
N LEU A 101 10.45 5.26 -9.97
CA LEU A 101 9.16 5.33 -9.28
C LEU A 101 9.13 6.44 -8.23
N GLY A 102 10.27 6.77 -7.62
CA GLY A 102 10.36 7.92 -6.71
C GLY A 102 10.05 9.25 -7.40
N VAL A 103 10.46 9.42 -8.66
CA VAL A 103 10.10 10.60 -9.47
C VAL A 103 8.66 10.52 -9.95
N GLU A 104 8.23 9.37 -10.47
CA GLU A 104 6.87 9.15 -11.00
C GLU A 104 5.79 9.44 -9.95
N TYR A 105 6.00 9.00 -8.71
CA TYR A 105 5.06 9.20 -7.60
C TYR A 105 5.34 10.45 -6.76
N GLY A 106 6.33 11.27 -7.13
CA GLY A 106 6.64 12.54 -6.45
C GLY A 106 7.23 12.40 -5.02
N VAL A 107 7.60 11.20 -4.59
CA VAL A 107 8.12 10.92 -3.23
C VAL A 107 9.64 11.03 -3.12
N GLY A 108 10.35 10.98 -4.25
CA GLY A 108 11.81 10.96 -4.33
C GLY A 108 12.43 9.57 -4.12
N ALA A 109 13.67 9.41 -4.62
CA ALA A 109 14.34 8.10 -4.66
C ALA A 109 14.60 7.51 -3.26
N THR A 110 14.90 8.34 -2.25
CA THR A 110 15.16 7.88 -0.88
C THR A 110 13.92 7.25 -0.25
N ALA A 111 12.76 7.91 -0.35
CA ALA A 111 11.51 7.37 0.16
C ALA A 111 11.08 6.08 -0.58
N ALA A 112 11.32 6.00 -1.89
CA ALA A 112 11.07 4.79 -2.67
C ALA A 112 12.00 3.63 -2.25
N MET A 113 13.27 3.90 -1.94
CA MET A 113 14.19 2.89 -1.41
C MET A 113 13.79 2.42 0.00
N GLU A 114 13.35 3.34 0.87
CA GLU A 114 12.81 3.01 2.19
C GLU A 114 11.53 2.16 2.10
N ALA A 115 10.68 2.42 1.10
CA ALA A 115 9.51 1.59 0.82
C ALA A 115 9.90 0.16 0.41
N MET A 116 10.93 -0.01 -0.42
CA MET A 116 11.46 -1.34 -0.75
C MET A 116 12.07 -2.03 0.47
N GLU A 117 12.76 -1.30 1.35
CA GLU A 117 13.24 -1.87 2.63
C GLU A 117 12.07 -2.37 3.48
N ALA A 118 10.96 -1.62 3.53
CA ALA A 118 9.76 -2.04 4.24
C ALA A 118 9.09 -3.27 3.62
N LEU A 119 9.01 -3.34 2.28
CA LEU A 119 8.49 -4.51 1.56
C LEU A 119 9.32 -5.78 1.85
N VAL A 120 10.65 -5.65 1.89
CA VAL A 120 11.55 -6.76 2.23
C VAL A 120 11.37 -7.18 3.70
N LYS A 121 11.22 -6.22 4.62
CA LYS A 121 10.90 -6.51 6.03
C LYS A 121 9.54 -7.18 6.21
N ALA A 122 8.58 -6.87 5.34
CA ALA A 122 7.26 -7.50 5.32
C ALA A 122 7.29 -8.92 4.72
N GLY A 123 8.44 -9.37 4.20
CA GLY A 123 8.70 -10.75 3.79
C GLY A 123 8.88 -10.95 2.30
N LEU A 124 8.87 -9.89 1.48
CA LEU A 124 9.16 -10.00 0.06
C LEU A 124 10.66 -10.16 -0.22
N GLN A 125 10.99 -10.88 -1.29
CA GLN A 125 12.34 -10.91 -1.84
C GLN A 125 12.67 -9.60 -2.58
N GLY A 126 13.95 -9.39 -2.91
CA GLY A 126 14.42 -8.14 -3.51
C GLY A 126 13.70 -7.78 -4.82
N GLU A 127 13.49 -8.76 -5.71
CA GLU A 127 12.77 -8.56 -6.98
C GLU A 127 11.27 -8.33 -6.76
N GLU A 128 10.67 -9.05 -5.80
CA GLU A 128 9.26 -8.87 -5.43
C GLU A 128 9.02 -7.47 -4.82
N ALA A 129 9.98 -6.94 -4.05
CA ALA A 129 9.90 -5.59 -3.51
C ALA A 129 9.90 -4.52 -4.62
N VAL A 130 10.70 -4.70 -5.68
CA VAL A 130 10.66 -3.82 -6.86
C VAL A 130 9.29 -3.86 -7.53
N GLN A 131 8.72 -5.05 -7.70
CA GLN A 131 7.42 -5.24 -8.35
C GLN A 131 6.26 -4.63 -7.56
N ALA A 132 6.31 -4.73 -6.22
CA ALA A 132 5.27 -4.22 -5.35
C ALA A 132 5.39 -2.72 -5.02
N LEU A 133 6.55 -2.10 -5.32
CA LEU A 133 6.87 -0.71 -4.95
C LEU A 133 5.81 0.28 -5.41
N ALA A 134 5.34 0.17 -6.66
CA ALA A 134 4.33 1.08 -7.22
C ALA A 134 3.04 1.09 -6.38
N GLY A 135 2.53 -0.08 -6.00
CA GLY A 135 1.34 -0.19 -5.15
C GLY A 135 1.54 0.48 -3.79
N VAL A 136 2.69 0.23 -3.15
CA VAL A 136 3.00 0.84 -1.85
C VAL A 136 3.06 2.36 -1.93
N LEU A 137 3.72 2.90 -2.96
CA LEU A 137 3.81 4.34 -3.16
C LEU A 137 2.44 4.95 -3.47
N GLN A 138 1.60 4.28 -4.27
CA GLN A 138 0.23 4.70 -4.52
C GLN A 138 -0.57 4.81 -3.21
N LEU A 139 -0.57 3.75 -2.39
CA LEU A 139 -1.33 3.74 -1.15
C LEU A 139 -0.81 4.79 -0.16
N ALA A 140 0.52 4.89 0.00
CA ALA A 140 1.16 5.87 0.87
C ALA A 140 0.79 7.31 0.47
N THR A 141 0.84 7.62 -0.83
CA THR A 141 0.48 8.95 -1.35
C THR A 141 -1.01 9.24 -1.19
N ILE A 142 -1.90 8.28 -1.48
CA ILE A 142 -3.36 8.48 -1.40
C ILE A 142 -3.80 8.68 0.05
N GLU A 143 -3.28 7.88 0.97
CA GLU A 143 -3.70 7.90 2.38
C GLU A 143 -2.87 8.88 3.23
N GLY A 144 -1.77 9.42 2.70
CA GLY A 144 -0.85 10.27 3.45
C GLY A 144 -0.16 9.55 4.61
N ILE A 145 0.10 8.24 4.45
CA ILE A 145 0.72 7.37 5.46
C ILE A 145 2.17 7.05 5.11
N ASP A 146 2.94 6.56 6.09
CA ASP A 146 4.31 6.13 5.84
C ASP A 146 4.35 4.85 4.98
N THR A 147 5.43 4.72 4.20
CA THR A 147 5.63 3.59 3.28
C THR A 147 5.74 2.25 3.99
N SER A 148 6.11 2.22 5.27
CA SER A 148 6.14 0.97 6.05
C SER A 148 4.74 0.50 6.42
N THR A 149 3.86 1.39 6.82
CA THR A 149 2.44 1.06 7.06
C THR A 149 1.77 0.60 5.77
N ALA A 150 1.97 1.34 4.67
CA ALA A 150 1.44 0.96 3.36
C ALA A 150 1.96 -0.41 2.89
N ALA A 151 3.28 -0.66 3.01
CA ALA A 151 3.88 -1.95 2.65
C ALA A 151 3.26 -3.11 3.43
N ASN A 152 3.08 -2.96 4.74
CA ASN A 152 2.46 -3.99 5.57
C ASN A 152 1.02 -4.31 5.13
N MET A 153 0.21 -3.30 4.80
CA MET A 153 -1.16 -3.49 4.32
C MET A 153 -1.21 -4.23 2.98
N VAL A 154 -0.39 -3.81 2.02
CA VAL A 154 -0.33 -4.42 0.68
C VAL A 154 0.16 -5.86 0.76
N VAL A 155 1.27 -6.11 1.46
CA VAL A 155 1.83 -7.46 1.62
C VAL A 155 0.89 -8.37 2.39
N GLN A 156 0.20 -7.87 3.41
CA GLN A 156 -0.79 -8.65 4.15
C GLN A 156 -1.94 -9.10 3.24
N ALA A 157 -2.50 -8.20 2.44
CA ALA A 157 -3.57 -8.54 1.51
C ALA A 157 -3.12 -9.50 0.40
N MET A 158 -1.94 -9.28 -0.18
CA MET A 158 -1.33 -10.23 -1.13
C MET A 158 -1.20 -11.62 -0.50
N THR A 159 -0.68 -11.70 0.73
CA THR A 159 -0.49 -12.96 1.45
C THR A 159 -1.83 -13.65 1.72
N GLN A 160 -2.85 -12.91 2.14
CA GLN A 160 -4.18 -13.47 2.46
C GLN A 160 -4.86 -14.10 1.24
N PHE A 161 -4.67 -13.54 0.05
CA PHE A 161 -5.31 -13.99 -1.18
C PHE A 161 -4.39 -14.78 -2.11
N GLY A 162 -3.16 -15.07 -1.68
CA GLY A 162 -2.18 -15.79 -2.50
C GLY A 162 -1.78 -15.06 -3.77
N LEU A 163 -1.77 -13.72 -3.75
CA LEU A 163 -1.45 -12.87 -4.90
C LEU A 163 0.06 -12.65 -5.00
N SER A 164 0.55 -12.50 -6.23
CA SER A 164 1.97 -12.22 -6.46
C SER A 164 2.29 -10.73 -6.29
N ALA A 165 3.57 -10.39 -6.16
CA ALA A 165 4.01 -9.00 -6.01
C ALA A 165 3.64 -8.10 -7.20
N GLN A 166 3.50 -8.66 -8.41
CA GLN A 166 3.03 -7.92 -9.59
C GLN A 166 1.56 -7.47 -9.47
N GLU A 167 0.79 -8.08 -8.55
CA GLU A 167 -0.61 -7.72 -8.29
C GLU A 167 -0.74 -6.67 -7.18
N ALA A 168 0.36 -6.12 -6.65
CA ALA A 168 0.31 -5.11 -5.60
C ALA A 168 -0.53 -3.88 -5.98
N THR A 169 -0.44 -3.43 -7.25
CA THR A 169 -1.26 -2.32 -7.76
C THR A 169 -2.74 -2.69 -7.84
N ARG A 170 -3.08 -3.93 -8.19
CA ARG A 170 -4.46 -4.46 -8.16
C ARG A 170 -5.02 -4.46 -6.73
N VAL A 171 -4.21 -4.84 -5.74
CA VAL A 171 -4.60 -4.80 -4.33
C VAL A 171 -4.96 -3.38 -3.90
N VAL A 172 -4.11 -2.41 -4.23
CA VAL A 172 -4.30 -1.00 -3.87
C VAL A 172 -5.46 -0.38 -4.65
N ASP A 173 -5.62 -0.70 -5.93
CA ASP A 173 -6.81 -0.35 -6.70
C ASP A 173 -8.08 -0.84 -6.03
N GLY A 174 -8.08 -2.07 -5.51
CA GLY A 174 -9.20 -2.61 -4.74
C GLY A 174 -9.54 -1.76 -3.51
N PHE A 175 -8.53 -1.36 -2.71
CA PHE A 175 -8.75 -0.52 -1.54
C PHE A 175 -9.29 0.87 -1.90
N VAL A 176 -8.74 1.50 -2.93
CA VAL A 176 -9.13 2.83 -3.39
C VAL A 176 -10.55 2.82 -3.98
N ARG A 177 -10.89 1.78 -4.75
CA ARG A 177 -12.25 1.62 -5.28
C ARG A 177 -13.25 1.32 -4.18
N ALA A 178 -12.85 0.58 -3.15
CA ALA A 178 -13.69 0.33 -1.99
C ALA A 178 -13.93 1.62 -1.18
N SER A 179 -12.90 2.44 -0.96
CA SER A 179 -13.05 3.72 -0.26
C SER A 179 -13.90 4.73 -1.05
N ALA A 180 -13.82 4.72 -2.37
CA ALA A 180 -14.72 5.51 -3.22
C ALA A 180 -16.18 4.99 -3.18
N ALA A 181 -16.39 3.72 -2.86
CA ALA A 181 -17.69 3.06 -2.88
C ALA A 181 -18.41 3.01 -1.54
N GLY A 182 -17.69 3.13 -0.44
CA GLY A 182 -18.22 3.12 0.92
C GLY A 182 -17.84 4.36 1.73
N ILE A 183 -17.69 4.21 3.04
CA ILE A 183 -17.51 5.32 3.99
C ILE A 183 -16.05 5.44 4.45
N ASP A 184 -15.38 4.32 4.69
CA ASP A 184 -14.03 4.27 5.27
C ASP A 184 -12.90 4.58 4.25
N THR A 185 -11.69 4.82 4.73
CA THR A 185 -10.51 5.11 3.87
C THR A 185 -9.93 3.84 3.25
N ALA A 186 -9.00 3.96 2.30
CA ALA A 186 -8.34 2.78 1.70
C ALA A 186 -7.57 1.98 2.78
N SER A 187 -6.97 2.65 3.76
CA SER A 187 -6.35 2.01 4.94
C SER A 187 -7.38 1.33 5.84
N GLY A 188 -8.57 1.92 5.96
CA GLY A 188 -9.71 1.30 6.66
C GLY A 188 -10.14 -0.01 6.01
N TYR A 189 -10.25 -0.02 4.68
CA TYR A 189 -10.56 -1.22 3.90
C TYR A 189 -9.45 -2.27 3.97
N ALA A 190 -8.18 -1.87 3.93
CA ALA A 190 -7.06 -2.78 4.19
C ALA A 190 -7.16 -3.41 5.60
N SER A 191 -7.54 -2.63 6.61
CA SER A 191 -7.74 -3.12 7.99
C SER A 191 -8.95 -4.05 8.13
N GLY A 192 -10.04 -3.78 7.40
CA GLY A 192 -11.18 -4.68 7.29
C GLY A 192 -10.80 -5.99 6.63
N LEU A 193 -10.07 -5.91 5.52
CA LEU A 193 -9.59 -7.08 4.80
C LEU A 193 -8.63 -7.91 5.67
N ALA A 194 -7.76 -7.28 6.44
CA ALA A 194 -6.88 -7.96 7.39
C ALA A 194 -7.65 -8.89 8.36
N ASN A 195 -8.89 -8.56 8.71
CA ASN A 195 -9.73 -9.38 9.60
C ASN A 195 -10.42 -10.58 8.93
N VAL A 196 -10.54 -10.59 7.59
CA VAL A 196 -11.38 -11.57 6.87
C VAL A 196 -10.71 -12.26 5.69
N GLY A 197 -9.68 -11.66 5.09
CA GLY A 197 -9.12 -12.05 3.81
C GLY A 197 -8.71 -13.51 3.74
N ALA A 198 -8.01 -14.01 4.76
CA ALA A 198 -7.59 -15.42 4.81
C ALA A 198 -8.79 -16.40 4.80
N THR A 199 -9.85 -16.09 5.56
CA THR A 199 -11.06 -16.92 5.59
C THR A 199 -11.82 -16.84 4.27
N ALA A 200 -11.94 -15.63 3.70
CA ALA A 200 -12.58 -15.42 2.42
C ALA A 200 -11.89 -16.20 1.30
N HIS A 201 -10.56 -16.10 1.22
CA HIS A 201 -9.77 -16.83 0.25
C HIS A 201 -9.86 -18.36 0.46
N ALA A 202 -9.85 -18.84 1.71
CA ALA A 202 -10.05 -20.26 2.02
C ALA A 202 -11.43 -20.78 1.57
N MET A 203 -12.43 -19.91 1.53
CA MET A 203 -13.76 -20.19 0.96
C MET A 203 -13.84 -19.96 -0.55
N GLY A 204 -12.71 -19.70 -1.23
CA GLY A 204 -12.65 -19.50 -2.67
C GLY A 204 -13.15 -18.14 -3.15
N LEU A 205 -13.33 -17.17 -2.25
CA LEU A 205 -13.77 -15.82 -2.60
C LEU A 205 -12.60 -14.99 -3.13
N SER A 206 -12.87 -14.14 -4.12
CA SER A 206 -11.90 -13.18 -4.64
C SER A 206 -11.70 -11.97 -3.71
N LEU A 207 -10.59 -11.26 -3.91
CA LEU A 207 -10.32 -9.97 -3.26
C LEU A 207 -11.48 -8.99 -3.50
N GLU A 208 -11.92 -8.86 -4.74
CA GLU A 208 -12.95 -7.88 -5.14
C GLU A 208 -14.33 -8.24 -4.59
N GLU A 209 -14.70 -9.52 -4.54
CA GLU A 209 -15.94 -9.94 -3.88
C GLU A 209 -15.93 -9.67 -2.38
N THR A 210 -14.77 -9.89 -1.75
CA THR A 210 -14.60 -9.64 -0.32
C THR A 210 -14.70 -8.15 -0.02
N LEU A 211 -14.02 -7.31 -0.81
CA LEU A 211 -14.10 -5.86 -0.68
C LEU A 211 -15.51 -5.32 -0.96
N ALA A 212 -16.24 -5.87 -1.95
CA ALA A 212 -17.63 -5.48 -2.20
C ALA A 212 -18.53 -5.77 -1.00
N ALA A 213 -18.35 -6.91 -0.32
CA ALA A 213 -19.07 -7.20 0.91
C ALA A 213 -18.65 -6.28 2.06
N LEU A 214 -17.37 -5.96 2.18
CA LEU A 214 -16.91 -4.96 3.14
C LEU A 214 -17.55 -3.59 2.89
N VAL A 215 -17.71 -3.16 1.64
CA VAL A 215 -18.37 -1.90 1.28
C VAL A 215 -19.83 -1.88 1.75
N GLN A 216 -20.60 -2.93 1.49
CA GLN A 216 -22.01 -2.99 1.93
C GLN A 216 -22.13 -2.97 3.46
N LEU A 217 -21.27 -3.72 4.14
CA LEU A 217 -21.24 -3.76 5.60
C LEU A 217 -20.75 -2.45 6.20
N ASP A 218 -19.75 -1.81 5.58
CA ASP A 218 -19.22 -0.51 5.98
C ASP A 218 -20.31 0.58 5.87
N ASN A 219 -21.07 0.59 4.77
CA ASN A 219 -22.23 1.46 4.62
C ASN A 219 -23.33 1.23 5.68
N THR A 220 -23.33 0.06 6.32
CA THR A 220 -24.26 -0.26 7.41
C THR A 220 -23.70 0.09 8.79
N PHE A 221 -22.41 -0.15 9.02
CA PHE A 221 -21.78 -0.07 10.35
C PHE A 221 -20.86 1.13 10.55
N GLY A 222 -20.52 1.86 9.48
CA GLY A 222 -19.61 3.00 9.47
C GLY A 222 -18.17 2.66 9.83
N SER A 223 -17.74 1.41 9.59
CA SER A 223 -16.35 0.99 9.78
C SER A 223 -16.05 -0.28 8.98
N ALA A 224 -15.05 -0.21 8.10
CA ALA A 224 -14.58 -1.35 7.33
C ALA A 224 -13.91 -2.40 8.24
N GLN A 225 -13.23 -1.98 9.31
CA GLN A 225 -12.60 -2.89 10.27
C GLN A 225 -13.62 -3.75 11.04
N VAL A 226 -14.69 -3.13 11.54
CA VAL A 226 -15.80 -3.84 12.21
C VAL A 226 -16.49 -4.77 11.21
N SER A 227 -16.71 -4.29 9.99
CA SER A 227 -17.28 -5.05 8.88
C SER A 227 -16.48 -6.31 8.58
N GLY A 228 -15.16 -6.21 8.51
CA GLY A 228 -14.28 -7.37 8.34
C GLY A 228 -14.38 -8.38 9.46
N THR A 229 -14.46 -7.93 10.71
CA THR A 229 -14.68 -8.83 11.84
C THR A 229 -16.01 -9.58 11.74
N TYR A 230 -17.07 -8.89 11.33
CA TYR A 230 -18.41 -9.48 11.25
C TYR A 230 -18.54 -10.41 10.04
N LEU A 231 -17.99 -10.01 8.90
CA LEU A 231 -17.92 -10.85 7.70
C LEU A 231 -17.11 -12.12 7.97
N ASN A 232 -15.95 -12.01 8.61
CA ASN A 232 -15.16 -13.18 9.00
C ASN A 232 -15.95 -14.15 9.87
N ARG A 233 -16.69 -13.64 10.87
CA ARG A 233 -17.53 -14.50 11.70
C ARG A 233 -18.67 -15.14 10.91
N MET A 234 -19.30 -14.40 9.99
CA MET A 234 -20.32 -14.95 9.10
C MET A 234 -19.79 -16.09 8.25
N LEU A 235 -18.64 -15.89 7.61
CA LEU A 235 -18.00 -16.91 6.76
C LEU A 235 -17.66 -18.18 7.55
N LEU A 236 -17.08 -18.04 8.75
CA LEU A 236 -16.80 -19.17 9.63
C LEU A 236 -18.08 -19.90 10.08
N ASP A 237 -19.12 -19.17 10.48
CA ASP A 237 -20.39 -19.79 10.88
C ASP A 237 -21.06 -20.52 9.70
N LEU A 238 -21.02 -19.94 8.49
CA LEU A 238 -21.57 -20.59 7.30
C LEU A 238 -20.80 -21.88 7.00
N ALA A 239 -19.46 -21.85 7.03
CA ALA A 239 -18.64 -23.04 6.82
C ALA A 239 -18.98 -24.18 7.81
N GLU A 240 -19.33 -23.85 9.06
CA GLU A 240 -19.67 -24.84 10.10
C GLU A 240 -21.16 -25.26 10.11
N LYS A 241 -22.07 -24.35 9.74
CA LYS A 241 -23.50 -24.46 10.06
C LYS A 241 -24.43 -24.30 8.87
N ALA A 242 -23.93 -24.13 7.65
CA ALA A 242 -24.76 -23.95 6.45
C ALA A 242 -25.85 -25.02 6.30
N ASP A 243 -25.50 -26.31 6.46
CA ASP A 243 -26.47 -27.42 6.39
C ASP A 243 -27.59 -27.29 7.43
N LYS A 244 -27.24 -26.93 8.67
CA LYS A 244 -28.21 -26.71 9.75
C LYS A 244 -29.09 -25.49 9.51
N ALA A 245 -28.51 -24.45 8.91
CA ALA A 245 -29.21 -23.23 8.53
C ALA A 245 -30.06 -23.41 7.26
N GLY A 246 -29.91 -24.54 6.54
CA GLY A 246 -30.56 -24.78 5.25
C GLY A 246 -30.06 -23.87 4.14
N ILE A 247 -28.77 -23.52 4.17
CA ILE A 247 -28.07 -22.73 3.16
C ILE A 247 -27.14 -23.67 2.40
N ASN A 248 -27.15 -23.62 1.07
CA ASN A 248 -26.27 -24.43 0.26
C ASN A 248 -25.08 -23.58 -0.20
N LEU A 249 -23.90 -23.94 0.25
CA LEU A 249 -22.65 -23.27 -0.11
C LEU A 249 -22.12 -23.69 -1.49
N TYR A 250 -22.49 -24.85 -2.01
CA TYR A 250 -21.89 -25.39 -3.24
C TYR A 250 -22.86 -25.42 -4.41
N ASN A 251 -22.35 -25.21 -5.60
CA ASN A 251 -23.04 -25.47 -6.86
C ASN A 251 -23.20 -26.99 -7.08
N ALA A 252 -24.06 -27.37 -8.03
CA ALA A 252 -24.30 -28.77 -8.35
C ALA A 252 -23.07 -29.51 -8.91
N ASP A 253 -22.10 -28.77 -9.46
CA ASP A 253 -20.82 -29.28 -9.94
C ASP A 253 -19.75 -29.42 -8.85
N GLY A 254 -20.08 -29.09 -7.60
CA GLY A 254 -19.18 -29.12 -6.46
C GLY A 254 -18.29 -27.89 -6.30
N SER A 255 -18.38 -26.91 -7.22
CA SER A 255 -17.70 -25.63 -7.03
C SER A 255 -18.37 -24.82 -5.92
N MET A 256 -17.57 -24.02 -5.20
CA MET A 256 -18.09 -23.12 -4.18
C MET A 256 -18.88 -21.98 -4.86
N LYS A 257 -20.03 -21.62 -4.30
CA LYS A 257 -20.81 -20.47 -4.79
C LYS A 257 -20.08 -19.16 -4.57
N SER A 258 -20.34 -18.19 -5.46
CA SER A 258 -19.91 -16.83 -5.23
C SER A 258 -20.56 -16.25 -3.98
N LEU A 259 -19.92 -15.25 -3.36
CA LEU A 259 -20.50 -14.62 -2.18
C LEU A 259 -21.87 -13.98 -2.49
N SER A 260 -22.04 -13.45 -3.70
CA SER A 260 -23.33 -12.93 -4.15
C SER A 260 -24.42 -14.00 -4.16
N GLN A 261 -24.12 -15.21 -4.64
CA GLN A 261 -25.09 -16.32 -4.63
C GLN A 261 -25.44 -16.76 -3.21
N ILE A 262 -24.44 -16.80 -2.30
CA ILE A 262 -24.66 -17.16 -0.89
C ILE A 262 -25.57 -16.13 -0.21
N VAL A 263 -25.33 -14.83 -0.43
CA VAL A 263 -26.17 -13.76 0.12
C VAL A 263 -27.59 -13.83 -0.43
N GLU A 264 -27.78 -14.17 -1.70
CA GLU A 264 -29.12 -14.39 -2.27
C GLU A 264 -29.82 -15.61 -1.67
N GLU A 265 -29.11 -16.69 -1.34
CA GLU A 265 -29.71 -17.80 -0.59
C GLU A 265 -30.12 -17.39 0.83
N LEU A 266 -29.29 -16.60 1.51
CA LEU A 266 -29.62 -16.04 2.82
C LEU A 266 -30.85 -15.13 2.74
N ARG A 267 -30.94 -14.28 1.70
CA ARG A 267 -32.08 -13.40 1.43
C ARG A 267 -33.35 -14.21 1.21
N ALA A 268 -33.31 -15.22 0.34
CA ALA A 268 -34.44 -16.11 0.09
C ALA A 268 -34.87 -16.88 1.36
N LYS A 269 -33.90 -17.34 2.16
CA LYS A 269 -34.17 -18.04 3.42
C LYS A 269 -34.89 -17.13 4.42
N ILE A 270 -34.41 -15.90 4.58
CA ILE A 270 -35.04 -14.90 5.48
C ILE A 270 -36.46 -14.56 4.99
N GLN A 271 -36.64 -14.33 3.68
CA GLN A 271 -37.95 -14.04 3.09
C GLN A 271 -38.95 -15.19 3.27
N SER A 272 -38.48 -16.45 3.30
CA SER A 272 -39.36 -17.61 3.48
C SER A 272 -40.07 -17.64 4.84
N PHE A 273 -39.57 -16.91 5.85
CA PHE A 273 -40.23 -16.78 7.15
C PHE A 273 -41.40 -15.79 7.12
N GLY A 274 -41.47 -14.89 6.12
CA GLY A 274 -42.53 -13.89 6.03
C GLY A 274 -42.63 -13.01 7.29
N GLU A 275 -43.81 -12.98 7.90
CA GLU A 275 -44.07 -12.24 9.15
C GLU A 275 -43.74 -13.03 10.43
N ASP A 276 -43.26 -14.28 10.31
CA ASP A 276 -42.92 -15.10 11.47
C ASP A 276 -41.58 -14.70 12.08
N GLN A 277 -41.63 -13.66 12.91
CA GLN A 277 -40.46 -13.13 13.63
C GLN A 277 -39.86 -14.17 14.59
N ALA A 278 -40.66 -15.10 15.12
CA ALA A 278 -40.16 -16.12 16.04
C ALA A 278 -39.25 -17.11 15.30
N ALA A 279 -39.70 -17.58 14.13
CA ALA A 279 -38.90 -18.46 13.27
C ALA A 279 -37.62 -17.79 12.76
N LEU A 280 -37.70 -16.51 12.35
CA LEU A 280 -36.51 -15.74 11.95
C LEU A 280 -35.50 -15.62 13.10
N ASN A 281 -35.96 -15.28 14.31
CA ASN A 281 -35.08 -15.16 15.47
C ASN A 281 -34.44 -16.50 15.86
N GLU A 282 -35.19 -17.60 15.82
CA GLU A 282 -34.66 -18.94 16.05
C GLU A 282 -33.58 -19.31 15.03
N TRP A 283 -33.80 -19.00 13.76
CA TRP A 283 -32.82 -19.22 12.70
C TRP A 283 -31.57 -18.36 12.87
N LEU A 284 -31.71 -17.07 13.20
CA LEU A 284 -30.58 -16.17 13.46
C LEU A 284 -29.76 -16.62 14.68
N ASN A 285 -30.39 -17.21 15.70
CA ASN A 285 -29.72 -17.72 16.89
C ASN A 285 -28.80 -18.94 16.62
N LEU A 286 -28.84 -19.52 15.41
CA LEU A 286 -27.85 -20.51 14.98
C LEU A 286 -26.45 -19.88 14.81
N PHE A 287 -26.39 -18.59 14.50
CA PHE A 287 -25.18 -17.84 14.18
C PHE A 287 -24.64 -17.08 15.39
N ASP A 288 -23.33 -16.80 15.42
CA ASP A 288 -22.79 -15.81 16.36
C ASP A 288 -23.44 -14.45 16.10
N THR A 289 -23.64 -13.65 17.15
CA THR A 289 -24.29 -12.33 17.05
C THR A 289 -23.68 -11.41 15.99
N ARG A 290 -22.37 -11.51 15.73
CA ARG A 290 -21.68 -10.74 14.68
C ARG A 290 -21.99 -11.27 13.28
N ALA A 291 -22.04 -12.59 13.12
CA ALA A 291 -22.48 -13.23 11.89
C ALA A 291 -23.93 -12.87 11.57
N ALA A 292 -24.83 -12.96 12.55
CA ALA A 292 -26.23 -12.58 12.39
C ALA A 292 -26.37 -11.11 11.95
N LYS A 293 -25.57 -10.19 12.53
CA LYS A 293 -25.51 -8.78 12.10
C LYS A 293 -25.02 -8.63 10.65
N ALA A 294 -23.95 -9.31 10.26
CA ALA A 294 -23.46 -9.26 8.87
C ALA A 294 -24.50 -9.82 7.88
N ILE A 295 -25.12 -10.96 8.20
CA ILE A 295 -26.18 -11.57 7.37
C ILE A 295 -27.31 -10.57 7.17
N LEU A 296 -27.83 -9.99 8.26
CA LEU A 296 -28.93 -9.04 8.20
C LEU A 296 -28.56 -7.78 7.41
N ALA A 297 -27.34 -7.27 7.57
CA ALA A 297 -26.85 -6.10 6.84
C ALA A 297 -26.75 -6.36 5.33
N LEU A 298 -26.12 -7.48 4.92
CA LEU A 298 -25.98 -7.83 3.49
C LEU A 298 -27.32 -8.14 2.83
N VAL A 299 -28.22 -8.84 3.53
CA VAL A 299 -29.55 -9.20 2.99
C VAL A 299 -30.47 -7.99 2.85
N GLN A 300 -30.36 -7.01 3.75
CA GLN A 300 -31.16 -5.78 3.70
C GLN A 300 -30.53 -4.69 2.81
N TYR A 301 -29.31 -4.90 2.33
CA TYR A 301 -28.69 -3.97 1.40
C TYR A 301 -29.45 -3.98 0.06
N ASP A 302 -29.71 -2.79 -0.46
CA ASP A 302 -30.55 -2.60 -1.67
C ASP A 302 -29.88 -3.18 -2.92
N GLU A 303 -28.58 -2.95 -3.09
CA GLU A 303 -27.79 -3.51 -4.19
C GLU A 303 -27.38 -4.96 -3.90
N THR A 304 -27.36 -5.80 -4.95
CA THR A 304 -26.67 -7.09 -4.88
C THR A 304 -25.16 -6.89 -4.79
N LEU A 305 -24.44 -7.89 -4.25
CA LEU A 305 -22.98 -7.83 -4.20
C LEU A 305 -22.34 -7.74 -5.59
N ALA A 306 -22.94 -8.35 -6.60
CA ALA A 306 -22.49 -8.24 -7.98
C ALA A 306 -22.60 -6.79 -8.51
N GLU A 307 -23.68 -6.09 -8.18
CA GLU A 307 -23.87 -4.67 -8.54
C GLU A 307 -22.89 -3.77 -7.78
N THR A 308 -22.69 -3.98 -6.48
CA THR A 308 -21.69 -3.23 -5.70
C THR A 308 -20.28 -3.45 -6.25
N LYS A 309 -19.91 -4.68 -6.60
CA LYS A 309 -18.63 -4.98 -7.26
C LYS A 309 -18.50 -4.27 -8.61
N SER A 310 -19.52 -4.33 -9.46
CA SER A 310 -19.51 -3.65 -10.76
C SER A 310 -19.39 -2.13 -10.62
N ARG A 311 -20.05 -1.55 -9.61
CA ARG A 311 -19.93 -0.13 -9.27
C ARG A 311 -18.51 0.24 -8.85
N MET A 312 -17.84 -0.57 -8.03
CA MET A 312 -16.43 -0.38 -7.67
C MET A 312 -15.50 -0.46 -8.88
N GLU A 313 -15.73 -1.38 -9.81
CA GLU A 313 -14.97 -1.49 -11.07
C GLU A 313 -15.14 -0.26 -11.97
N GLY A 314 -16.23 0.48 -11.84
CA GLY A 314 -16.46 1.75 -12.53
C GLY A 314 -15.81 2.99 -11.89
N MET A 315 -15.23 2.87 -10.70
CA MET A 315 -14.62 3.99 -9.97
C MET A 315 -13.16 4.24 -10.37
N ALA A 316 -12.64 5.43 -10.04
CA ALA A 316 -11.24 5.75 -10.25
C ALA A 316 -10.33 4.77 -9.48
N GLY A 317 -9.30 4.27 -10.15
CA GLY A 317 -8.27 3.43 -9.53
C GLY A 317 -7.20 4.25 -8.80
N ALA A 318 -6.24 3.57 -8.19
CA ALA A 318 -5.16 4.19 -7.44
C ALA A 318 -4.25 5.06 -8.31
N ALA A 319 -3.93 4.61 -9.53
CA ALA A 319 -3.13 5.40 -10.47
C ALA A 319 -3.80 6.73 -10.85
N GLU A 320 -5.12 6.72 -11.08
CA GLU A 320 -5.88 7.93 -11.38
C GLU A 320 -5.97 8.86 -10.17
N ALA A 321 -6.20 8.31 -8.98
CA ALA A 321 -6.22 9.08 -7.73
C ALA A 321 -4.87 9.78 -7.48
N VAL A 322 -3.75 9.07 -7.68
CA VAL A 322 -2.40 9.67 -7.59
C VAL A 322 -2.23 10.79 -8.61
N ASN A 323 -2.63 10.59 -9.86
CA ASN A 323 -2.48 11.64 -10.89
C ASN A 323 -3.25 12.91 -10.52
N ILE A 324 -4.47 12.77 -10.01
CA ILE A 324 -5.27 13.91 -9.52
C ILE A 324 -4.54 14.64 -8.39
N ILE A 325 -3.94 13.91 -7.44
CA ILE A 325 -3.17 14.49 -6.34
C ILE A 325 -1.97 15.26 -6.91
N LEU A 326 -1.16 14.63 -7.77
CA LEU A 326 0.04 15.25 -8.33
C LEU A 326 -0.28 16.49 -9.19
N ASP A 327 -1.32 16.44 -10.01
CA ASP A 327 -1.77 17.58 -10.82
C ASP A 327 -2.26 18.76 -9.98
N THR A 328 -2.73 18.50 -8.76
CA THR A 328 -3.15 19.57 -7.83
C THR A 328 -1.95 20.31 -7.22
N TYR A 329 -0.77 19.71 -7.24
CA TYR A 329 0.48 20.31 -6.72
C TYR A 329 1.37 20.95 -7.80
N ALA A 330 1.08 20.74 -9.09
CA ALA A 330 1.83 21.26 -10.24
C ALA A 330 1.45 22.70 -10.62
#